data_AF-A0A178ARJ3-F1
#
_entry.id   AF-A0A178ARJ3-F1
#
_cell.length_a   1.000
_cell.length_b   1.000
_cell.length_c   1.000
_cell.angle_alpha   90.00
_cell.angle_beta   90.00
_cell.angle_gamma   90.00
#
_symmetry.space_group_name_H-M   'P 1'
#
loop_
_entity.id
_entity.type
_entity.pdbx_description
1 polymer ?
#
loop_
_entity_poly.entity_id
_entity_poly.type
_entity_poly.pdbx_seq_one_letter_code
_entity_poly.pdbx_strand_id
1 'polypeptide(L)'
;MGTGEEQWTKPESQSLEAEWNGYRAGAKDDELEPAGMSEQEKYDAMMKETTSKTTVLYFHGGAMYLLDPVTYRPTTSRLAKESGGRVFNVRYRLSPQNPFPAALLDCFTAYLSLLHPPPDAPHAPVPANEIVFAGDSAGGTCCTALLQLLLQIHRSTPDGQTPTVRFHGKDVDIPLPAGVAMTSPWVDITRGLPSIESATRYDYLPTPSATDKREFVPDDIWPTNPKRADLYCEASALMHPLVSPLAAQDWSQSPPLFFSVGEEMLRDEDAVLAQRAAAQGVKVVWREFEAMPHCFAMLLENNPGAPVHQQEIGSFCRDVVEGKITESNGVLIEAKTLKRRDVDVRSGLTEIKDEEVEGYMKKGKERIERKFRRGENPETEAKPML
;
A
#
# COMPACT_ATOMS: atom_id res chain seq x y z
N MET A 1 18.82 -1.63 7.02
CA MET A 1 17.91 -1.99 5.91
C MET A 1 18.45 -1.47 4.60
N GLY A 2 18.77 -0.16 4.47
CA GLY A 2 19.56 0.37 3.36
C GLY A 2 21.08 0.29 3.57
N THR A 3 21.82 1.02 2.73
CA THR A 3 23.27 1.20 2.79
C THR A 3 23.70 2.17 3.89
N GLY A 4 22.79 3.06 4.34
CA GLY A 4 23.08 4.15 5.27
C GLY A 4 23.53 5.44 4.57
N GLU A 5 23.64 5.43 3.25
CA GLU A 5 24.00 6.59 2.43
C GLU A 5 22.77 7.30 1.81
N GLU A 6 21.58 6.74 2.03
CA GLU A 6 20.35 7.26 1.46
C GLU A 6 19.95 8.61 2.06
N GLN A 7 19.66 9.56 1.18
CA GLN A 7 19.22 10.89 1.56
C GLN A 7 17.69 10.89 1.72
N TRP A 8 17.23 11.66 2.70
CA TRP A 8 15.82 11.91 2.93
C TRP A 8 15.66 13.22 3.69
N THR A 9 14.50 13.83 3.56
CA THR A 9 14.17 15.06 4.28
C THR A 9 13.39 14.68 5.54
N LYS A 10 13.86 15.13 6.71
CA LYS A 10 13.11 14.92 7.94
C LYS A 10 11.78 15.68 7.87
N PRO A 11 10.63 14.99 7.88
CA PRO A 11 9.36 15.66 7.77
C PRO A 11 9.01 16.37 9.08
N GLU A 12 8.24 17.44 8.97
CA GLU A 12 7.70 18.13 10.14
C GLU A 12 6.72 17.23 10.91
N SER A 13 6.62 17.44 12.21
CA SER A 13 5.58 16.81 13.02
C SER A 13 4.29 17.60 12.87
N GLN A 14 3.20 16.90 12.54
CA GLN A 14 1.88 17.49 12.36
C GLN A 14 0.80 16.50 12.78
N SER A 15 -0.43 17.01 12.97
CA SER A 15 -1.59 16.16 13.20
C SER A 15 -1.87 15.29 11.97
N LEU A 16 -2.34 14.07 12.22
CA LEU A 16 -2.80 13.14 11.20
C LEU A 16 -4.32 13.13 11.15
N GLU A 17 -4.88 13.25 9.95
CA GLU A 17 -6.30 13.10 9.72
C GLU A 17 -6.62 11.69 9.23
N ALA A 18 -7.78 11.17 9.66
CA ALA A 18 -8.31 9.89 9.20
C ALA A 18 -9.83 9.89 9.34
N GLU A 19 -10.49 9.03 8.57
CA GLU A 19 -11.93 8.84 8.59
C GLU A 19 -12.26 7.40 9.01
N TRP A 20 -13.26 7.24 9.88
CA TRP A 20 -13.88 5.94 10.10
C TRP A 20 -14.93 5.69 9.01
N ASN A 21 -14.80 4.58 8.29
CA ASN A 21 -15.79 4.13 7.33
C ASN A 21 -16.40 2.80 7.81
N GLY A 22 -17.73 2.77 7.84
CA GLY A 22 -18.51 1.56 8.08
C GLY A 22 -19.52 1.34 6.97
N TYR A 23 -20.35 0.32 7.15
CA TYR A 23 -21.48 0.04 6.28
C TYR A 23 -22.79 0.25 7.03
N ARG A 24 -23.74 0.95 6.38
CA ARG A 24 -25.11 1.13 6.88
C ARG A 24 -26.10 0.51 5.91
N ALA A 25 -26.57 -0.69 6.19
CA ALA A 25 -27.49 -1.45 5.35
C ALA A 25 -28.84 -0.75 5.16
N GLY A 26 -29.25 0.07 6.13
CA GLY A 26 -30.50 0.82 6.09
C GLY A 26 -30.41 2.22 5.47
N ALA A 27 -29.20 2.69 5.12
CA ALA A 27 -29.02 4.02 4.54
C ALA A 27 -29.37 4.03 3.04
N LYS A 28 -30.02 5.10 2.57
CA LYS A 28 -30.24 5.31 1.13
C LYS A 28 -28.98 5.89 0.47
N ASP A 29 -28.82 5.66 -0.82
CA ASP A 29 -27.69 6.20 -1.61
C ASP A 29 -27.62 7.74 -1.57
N ASP A 30 -28.75 8.41 -1.40
CA ASP A 30 -28.89 9.87 -1.29
C ASP A 30 -29.11 10.36 0.15
N GLU A 31 -29.00 9.46 1.14
CA GLU A 31 -29.14 9.84 2.54
C GLU A 31 -27.94 10.70 2.97
N LEU A 32 -28.23 11.97 3.28
CA LEU A 32 -27.22 12.87 3.79
C LEU A 32 -26.77 12.44 5.19
N GLU A 33 -25.50 12.71 5.48
CA GLU A 33 -24.98 12.59 6.84
C GLU A 33 -25.85 13.42 7.81
N PRO A 34 -26.35 12.84 8.91
CA PRO A 34 -27.29 13.56 9.75
C PRO A 34 -26.65 14.79 10.41
N ALA A 35 -27.29 15.95 10.24
CA ALA A 35 -26.80 17.21 10.77
C ALA A 35 -26.88 17.22 12.31
N GLY A 36 -25.82 17.74 12.95
CA GLY A 36 -25.80 17.99 14.39
C GLY A 36 -25.38 16.82 15.28
N MET A 37 -25.01 15.66 14.72
CA MET A 37 -24.33 14.61 15.49
C MET A 37 -22.87 14.98 15.76
N SER A 38 -22.43 14.74 16.99
CA SER A 38 -21.01 14.77 17.37
C SER A 38 -20.25 13.61 16.72
N GLU A 39 -18.91 13.72 16.63
CA GLU A 39 -18.07 12.64 16.09
C GLU A 39 -18.20 11.33 16.88
N GLN A 40 -18.40 11.39 18.20
CA GLN A 40 -18.68 10.20 19.02
C GLN A 40 -20.01 9.54 18.64
N GLU A 41 -21.08 10.32 18.46
CA GLU A 41 -22.39 9.77 18.09
C GLU A 41 -22.36 9.14 16.69
N LYS A 42 -21.61 9.74 15.76
CA LYS A 42 -21.38 9.17 14.42
C LYS A 42 -20.64 7.84 14.50
N TYR A 43 -19.56 7.79 15.28
CA TYR A 43 -18.80 6.56 15.50
C TYR A 43 -19.67 5.48 16.15
N ASP A 44 -20.41 5.80 17.22
CA ASP A 44 -21.31 4.86 17.90
C ASP A 44 -22.42 4.37 16.97
N ALA A 45 -22.96 5.22 16.10
CA ALA A 45 -23.96 4.84 15.10
C ALA A 45 -23.38 3.89 14.06
N MET A 46 -22.18 4.18 13.54
CA MET A 46 -21.45 3.30 12.61
C MET A 46 -21.22 1.92 13.25
N MET A 47 -20.82 1.88 14.52
CA MET A 47 -20.50 0.65 15.24
C MET A 47 -21.69 -0.30 15.45
N LYS A 48 -22.93 0.18 15.36
CA LYS A 48 -24.15 -0.66 15.53
C LYS A 48 -24.30 -1.74 14.45
N GLU A 49 -23.71 -1.51 13.28
CA GLU A 49 -23.79 -2.45 12.14
C GLU A 49 -22.52 -3.29 11.97
N THR A 50 -21.49 -3.04 12.77
CA THR A 50 -20.25 -3.83 12.81
C THR A 50 -20.54 -5.20 13.43
N THR A 51 -20.32 -6.28 12.69
CA THR A 51 -20.54 -7.67 13.13
C THR A 51 -19.27 -8.46 13.38
N SER A 52 -18.11 -7.89 13.03
CA SER A 52 -16.77 -8.45 13.24
C SER A 52 -15.92 -7.48 14.04
N LYS A 53 -14.99 -8.02 14.84
CA LYS A 53 -13.98 -7.22 15.56
C LYS A 53 -12.90 -6.63 14.65
N THR A 54 -12.81 -7.11 13.40
CA THR A 54 -11.85 -6.66 12.39
C THR A 54 -11.87 -5.14 12.23
N THR A 55 -10.68 -4.54 12.36
CA THR A 55 -10.39 -3.16 12.02
C THR A 55 -9.40 -3.15 10.86
N VAL A 56 -9.81 -2.59 9.72
CA VAL A 56 -8.91 -2.43 8.58
C VAL A 56 -8.28 -1.04 8.66
N LEU A 57 -6.95 -0.98 8.78
CA LEU A 57 -6.18 0.25 8.62
C LEU A 57 -5.89 0.42 7.13
N TYR A 58 -6.57 1.36 6.48
CA TYR A 58 -6.55 1.50 5.02
C TYR A 58 -5.68 2.68 4.56
N PHE A 59 -4.81 2.41 3.59
CA PHE A 59 -4.01 3.39 2.88
C PHE A 59 -4.42 3.41 1.41
N HIS A 60 -4.86 4.56 0.93
CA HIS A 60 -5.33 4.70 -0.45
C HIS A 60 -4.19 4.67 -1.48
N GLY A 61 -4.47 4.22 -2.69
CA GLY A 61 -3.61 4.41 -3.86
C GLY A 61 -3.59 5.85 -4.38
N GLY A 62 -2.97 6.07 -5.54
CA GLY A 62 -2.82 7.42 -6.11
C GLY A 62 -1.35 7.82 -6.36
N ALA A 63 -0.48 6.83 -6.63
CA ALA A 63 0.92 7.05 -7.00
C ALA A 63 1.72 7.94 -6.02
N MET A 64 1.33 8.01 -4.75
CA MET A 64 1.90 8.85 -3.69
C MET A 64 1.66 10.37 -3.80
N TYR A 65 0.95 10.84 -4.83
CA TYR A 65 0.70 12.28 -5.04
C TYR A 65 -0.75 12.64 -5.42
N LEU A 66 -1.65 11.65 -5.53
CA LEU A 66 -3.06 11.83 -5.89
C LEU A 66 -3.99 11.26 -4.83
N LEU A 67 -5.25 11.65 -4.95
CA LEU A 67 -6.40 11.09 -4.23
C LEU A 67 -6.36 11.38 -2.73
N ASP A 68 -7.37 10.87 -2.04
CA ASP A 68 -7.70 11.25 -0.68
C ASP A 68 -8.71 10.26 -0.07
N PRO A 69 -8.83 10.10 1.26
CA PRO A 69 -9.86 9.26 1.87
C PRO A 69 -11.27 9.47 1.33
N VAL A 70 -11.66 10.71 1.00
CA VAL A 70 -12.98 11.02 0.44
C VAL A 70 -13.23 10.28 -0.88
N THR A 71 -12.21 10.13 -1.73
CA THR A 71 -12.30 9.43 -3.01
C THR A 71 -12.38 7.90 -2.85
N TYR A 72 -12.02 7.39 -1.67
CA TYR A 72 -11.98 5.96 -1.35
C TYR A 72 -13.18 5.45 -0.56
N ARG A 73 -14.10 6.33 -0.16
CA ARG A 73 -15.31 5.94 0.60
C ARG A 73 -16.11 4.80 -0.06
N PRO A 74 -16.32 4.74 -1.39
CA PRO A 74 -16.99 3.59 -2.01
C PRO A 74 -16.26 2.26 -1.76
N THR A 75 -14.94 2.26 -1.93
CA THR A 75 -14.08 1.09 -1.71
C THR A 75 -14.07 0.67 -0.23
N THR A 76 -13.85 1.62 0.68
CA THR A 76 -13.73 1.31 2.11
C THR A 76 -15.07 0.96 2.75
N SER A 77 -16.19 1.55 2.32
CA SER A 77 -17.53 1.13 2.77
C SER A 77 -17.88 -0.29 2.31
N ARG A 78 -17.50 -0.67 1.08
CA ARG A 78 -17.66 -2.07 0.61
C ARG A 78 -16.76 -3.02 1.40
N LEU A 79 -15.52 -2.64 1.67
CA LEU A 79 -14.61 -3.44 2.48
C LEU A 79 -15.11 -3.61 3.93
N ALA A 80 -15.66 -2.57 4.53
CA ALA A 80 -16.32 -2.64 5.84
C ALA A 80 -17.48 -3.66 5.82
N LYS A 81 -18.31 -3.61 4.77
CA LYS A 81 -19.41 -4.58 4.58
C LYS A 81 -18.89 -6.02 4.46
N GLU A 82 -17.97 -6.28 3.53
CA GLU A 82 -17.52 -7.65 3.21
C GLU A 82 -16.68 -8.28 4.34
N SER A 83 -15.96 -7.47 5.11
CA SER A 83 -15.28 -7.92 6.33
C SER A 83 -16.20 -8.04 7.55
N GLY A 84 -17.37 -7.39 7.51
CA GLY A 84 -18.24 -7.16 8.67
C GLY A 84 -17.63 -6.25 9.73
N GLY A 85 -16.47 -5.65 9.44
CA GLY A 85 -15.67 -4.84 10.35
C GLY A 85 -15.87 -3.35 10.12
N ARG A 86 -14.83 -2.59 10.47
CA ARG A 86 -14.74 -1.15 10.27
C ARG A 86 -13.40 -0.79 9.61
N VAL A 87 -13.37 0.31 8.87
CA VAL A 87 -12.18 0.79 8.18
C VAL A 87 -11.73 2.13 8.76
N PHE A 88 -10.45 2.25 9.10
CA PHE A 88 -9.79 3.50 9.45
C PHE A 88 -8.97 3.98 8.25
N ASN A 89 -9.51 4.92 7.50
CA ASN A 89 -8.99 5.38 6.21
C ASN A 89 -8.12 6.63 6.41
N VAL A 90 -6.82 6.51 6.13
CA VAL A 90 -5.82 7.50 6.55
C VAL A 90 -5.55 8.53 5.46
N ARG A 91 -5.59 9.82 5.82
CA ARG A 91 -5.14 10.94 4.97
C ARG A 91 -3.64 11.15 5.13
N TYR A 92 -2.84 10.21 4.65
CA TYR A 92 -1.39 10.30 4.75
C TYR A 92 -0.85 11.41 3.84
N ARG A 93 0.29 12.01 4.21
CA ARG A 93 0.89 13.09 3.43
C ARG A 93 1.37 12.63 2.05
N LEU A 94 1.09 13.48 1.07
CA LEU A 94 1.42 13.26 -0.32
C LEU A 94 2.69 13.99 -0.75
N SER A 95 3.35 13.42 -1.76
CA SER A 95 4.45 14.00 -2.51
C SER A 95 3.95 14.95 -3.60
N PRO A 96 4.79 15.87 -4.10
CA PRO A 96 6.21 16.07 -3.77
C PRO A 96 6.47 16.96 -2.53
N GLN A 97 5.43 17.58 -1.95
CA GLN A 97 5.55 18.46 -0.78
C GLN A 97 6.12 17.70 0.42
N ASN A 98 5.74 16.43 0.57
CA ASN A 98 6.17 15.56 1.65
C ASN A 98 6.76 14.25 1.06
N PRO A 99 8.04 14.23 0.67
CA PRO A 99 8.69 12.99 0.26
C PRO A 99 8.77 11.95 1.38
N PHE A 100 9.21 10.76 1.02
CA PHE A 100 9.74 9.77 1.96
C PHE A 100 10.67 10.44 3.00
N PRO A 101 10.48 10.15 4.31
CA PRO A 101 9.61 9.13 4.88
C PRO A 101 8.23 9.62 5.37
N ALA A 102 7.72 10.76 4.91
CA ALA A 102 6.51 11.38 5.48
C ALA A 102 5.28 10.45 5.52
N ALA A 103 4.89 9.87 4.37
CA ALA A 103 3.77 8.95 4.28
C ALA A 103 3.95 7.72 5.20
N LEU A 104 5.15 7.14 5.27
CA LEU A 104 5.46 6.02 6.14
C LEU A 104 5.29 6.37 7.62
N LEU A 105 5.75 7.56 8.05
CA LEU A 105 5.58 8.01 9.42
C LEU A 105 4.11 8.29 9.77
N ASP A 106 3.32 8.77 8.81
CA ASP A 106 1.88 8.93 8.98
C ASP A 106 1.19 7.57 9.12
N CYS A 107 1.58 6.58 8.31
CA CYS A 107 1.09 5.20 8.43
C CYS A 107 1.41 4.59 9.80
N PHE A 108 2.64 4.80 10.30
CA PHE A 108 3.05 4.33 11.62
C PHE A 108 2.29 5.05 12.73
N THR A 109 2.08 6.36 12.60
CA THR A 109 1.29 7.16 13.54
C THR A 109 -0.17 6.72 13.57
N ALA A 110 -0.77 6.40 12.42
CA ALA A 110 -2.13 5.85 12.34
C ALA A 110 -2.24 4.52 13.09
N TYR A 111 -1.26 3.63 12.89
CA TYR A 111 -1.23 2.34 13.59
C TYR A 111 -1.11 2.51 15.11
N LEU A 112 -0.22 3.38 15.57
CA LEU A 112 -0.09 3.72 16.99
C LEU A 112 -1.36 4.35 17.56
N SER A 113 -2.07 5.16 16.78
CA SER A 113 -3.33 5.80 17.20
C SER A 113 -4.46 4.78 17.36
N LEU A 114 -4.48 3.71 16.55
CA LEU A 114 -5.41 2.60 16.74
C LEU A 114 -5.08 1.77 18.00
N LEU A 115 -3.81 1.46 18.19
CA LEU A 115 -3.33 0.66 19.33
C LEU A 115 -3.46 1.40 20.67
N HIS A 116 -3.08 2.68 20.68
CA HIS A 116 -2.91 3.51 21.87
C HIS A 116 -3.58 4.88 21.67
N PRO A 117 -4.90 4.92 21.44
CA PRO A 117 -5.61 6.16 21.20
C PRO A 117 -5.46 7.15 22.36
N PRO A 118 -5.46 8.46 22.06
CA PRO A 118 -5.56 9.48 23.11
C PRO A 118 -6.90 9.36 23.85
N PRO A 119 -7.02 9.87 25.10
CA PRO A 119 -8.21 9.68 25.93
C PRO A 119 -9.52 10.22 25.35
N ASP A 120 -9.45 11.15 24.41
CA ASP A 120 -10.57 11.80 23.73
C ASP A 120 -10.89 11.18 22.35
N ALA A 121 -10.17 10.14 21.93
CA ALA A 121 -10.49 9.43 20.70
C ALA A 121 -11.86 8.74 20.81
N PRO A 122 -12.60 8.63 19.70
CA PRO A 122 -13.94 8.03 19.72
C PRO A 122 -13.95 6.51 19.94
N HIS A 123 -12.78 5.86 19.96
CA HIS A 123 -12.63 4.42 20.04
C HIS A 123 -11.69 4.00 21.18
N ALA A 124 -11.95 2.80 21.72
CA ALA A 124 -11.02 2.13 22.63
C ALA A 124 -9.76 1.61 21.88
N PRO A 125 -8.66 1.32 22.60
CA PRO A 125 -7.52 0.59 22.06
C PRO A 125 -7.94 -0.63 21.24
N VAL A 126 -7.45 -0.73 20.01
CA VAL A 126 -7.73 -1.88 19.13
C VAL A 126 -6.59 -2.88 19.26
N PRO A 127 -6.83 -4.13 19.65
CA PRO A 127 -5.79 -5.15 19.69
C PRO A 127 -5.14 -5.36 18.30
N ALA A 128 -3.82 -5.50 18.25
CA ALA A 128 -3.10 -5.68 16.98
C ALA A 128 -3.54 -6.91 16.17
N ASN A 129 -3.90 -8.00 16.86
CA ASN A 129 -4.46 -9.20 16.23
C ASN A 129 -5.90 -9.01 15.70
N GLU A 130 -6.45 -7.80 15.78
CA GLU A 130 -7.71 -7.39 15.17
C GLU A 130 -7.51 -6.31 14.10
N ILE A 131 -6.27 -5.85 13.88
CA ILE A 131 -5.92 -4.85 12.87
C ILE A 131 -5.38 -5.55 11.62
N VAL A 132 -5.91 -5.21 10.46
CA VAL A 132 -5.38 -5.64 9.15
C VAL A 132 -4.95 -4.40 8.38
N PHE A 133 -3.70 -4.36 7.92
CA PHE A 133 -3.28 -3.29 7.01
C PHE A 133 -3.85 -3.58 5.63
N ALA A 134 -4.46 -2.61 4.98
CA ALA A 134 -4.93 -2.78 3.61
C ALA A 134 -4.68 -1.55 2.77
N GLY A 135 -4.53 -1.76 1.46
CA GLY A 135 -4.30 -0.68 0.53
C GLY A 135 -4.13 -1.18 -0.88
N ASP A 136 -4.26 -0.26 -1.83
CA ASP A 136 -4.12 -0.54 -3.25
C ASP A 136 -2.99 0.29 -3.85
N SER A 137 -2.31 -0.21 -4.88
CA SER A 137 -1.27 0.55 -5.59
C SER A 137 -0.25 1.18 -4.61
N ALA A 138 -0.11 2.50 -4.60
CA ALA A 138 0.74 3.24 -3.66
C ALA A 138 0.38 3.00 -2.17
N GLY A 139 -0.88 2.72 -1.85
CA GLY A 139 -1.30 2.27 -0.52
C GLY A 139 -0.73 0.89 -0.17
N GLY A 140 -0.49 0.05 -1.18
CA GLY A 140 0.30 -1.17 -1.08
C GLY A 140 1.77 -0.91 -0.68
N THR A 141 2.38 0.15 -1.23
CA THR A 141 3.70 0.64 -0.76
C THR A 141 3.66 1.00 0.72
N CYS A 142 2.63 1.73 1.15
CA CYS A 142 2.44 2.12 2.56
C CYS A 142 2.31 0.89 3.47
N CYS A 143 1.47 -0.08 3.11
CA CYS A 143 1.30 -1.33 3.86
C CYS A 143 2.63 -2.08 4.03
N THR A 144 3.35 -2.28 2.93
CA THR A 144 4.56 -3.10 2.89
C THR A 144 5.76 -2.40 3.52
N ALA A 145 5.93 -1.10 3.29
CA ALA A 145 6.95 -0.31 3.96
C ALA A 145 6.73 -0.25 5.48
N LEU A 146 5.48 -0.06 5.92
CA LEU A 146 5.15 -0.10 7.36
C LEU A 146 5.43 -1.48 7.94
N LEU A 147 5.02 -2.56 7.27
CA LEU A 147 5.32 -3.92 7.73
C LEU A 147 6.83 -4.18 7.83
N GLN A 148 7.62 -3.78 6.82
CA GLN A 148 9.08 -3.93 6.84
C GLN A 148 9.73 -3.12 7.97
N LEU A 149 9.24 -1.90 8.24
CA LEU A 149 9.69 -1.12 9.40
C LEU A 149 9.42 -1.86 10.71
N LEU A 150 8.20 -2.37 10.90
CA LEU A 150 7.84 -3.12 12.10
C LEU A 150 8.69 -4.39 12.25
N LEU A 151 8.83 -5.19 11.19
CA LEU A 151 9.66 -6.40 11.20
C LEU A 151 11.11 -6.10 11.57
N GLN A 152 11.69 -5.03 11.02
CA GLN A 152 13.06 -4.64 11.36
C GLN A 152 13.20 -4.26 12.84
N ILE A 153 12.23 -3.54 13.40
CA ILE A 153 12.24 -3.18 14.82
C ILE A 153 12.12 -4.45 15.69
N HIS A 154 11.20 -5.36 15.34
CA HIS A 154 11.05 -6.65 16.02
C HIS A 154 12.34 -7.49 15.97
N ARG A 155 12.99 -7.60 14.81
CA ARG A 155 14.28 -8.31 14.67
C ARG A 155 15.42 -7.70 15.48
N SER A 156 15.31 -6.41 15.79
CA SER A 156 16.29 -5.68 16.59
C SER A 156 15.97 -5.73 18.10
N THR A 157 14.85 -6.36 18.47
CA THR A 157 14.35 -6.50 19.84
C THR A 157 14.68 -7.91 20.36
N PRO A 158 15.06 -8.08 21.65
CA PRO A 158 15.33 -9.40 22.20
C PRO A 158 14.15 -10.36 22.06
N ASP A 159 14.44 -11.63 21.79
CA ASP A 159 13.43 -12.68 21.61
C ASP A 159 12.41 -12.71 22.76
N GLY A 160 11.13 -12.83 22.40
CA GLY A 160 10.02 -12.89 23.35
C GLY A 160 9.58 -11.53 23.91
N GLN A 161 10.19 -10.42 23.49
CA GLN A 161 9.74 -9.08 23.84
C GLN A 161 9.04 -8.41 22.67
N THR A 162 7.96 -7.67 22.97
CA THR A 162 7.36 -6.77 22.00
C THR A 162 8.13 -5.45 22.04
N PRO A 163 8.54 -4.89 20.88
CA PRO A 163 9.22 -3.61 20.88
C PRO A 163 8.31 -2.50 21.41
N THR A 164 8.93 -1.44 21.92
CA THR A 164 8.24 -0.25 22.40
C THR A 164 8.72 1.01 21.70
N VAL A 165 7.86 2.03 21.65
CA VAL A 165 8.19 3.38 21.19
C VAL A 165 7.59 4.42 22.13
N ARG A 166 8.18 5.61 22.17
CA ARG A 166 7.61 6.75 22.88
C ARG A 166 6.46 7.36 22.07
N PHE A 167 5.23 7.22 22.52
CA PHE A 167 4.03 7.79 21.89
C PHE A 167 3.14 8.48 22.95
N HIS A 168 2.69 9.71 22.69
CA HIS A 168 1.97 10.56 23.64
C HIS A 168 2.59 10.62 25.05
N GLY A 169 3.92 10.68 25.12
CA GLY A 169 4.64 10.77 26.39
C GLY A 169 4.60 9.49 27.24
N LYS A 170 4.36 8.32 26.63
CA LYS A 170 4.42 7.01 27.27
C LYS A 170 5.18 6.03 26.38
N ASP A 171 5.79 5.02 26.99
CA ASP A 171 6.38 3.92 26.23
C ASP A 171 5.26 2.92 25.96
N VAL A 172 5.01 2.64 24.69
CA VAL A 172 3.88 1.82 24.25
C VAL A 172 4.34 0.70 23.33
N ASP A 173 3.68 -0.44 23.41
CA ASP A 173 4.01 -1.64 22.62
C ASP A 173 3.65 -1.44 21.14
N ILE A 174 4.48 -2.00 20.26
CA ILE A 174 4.27 -2.03 18.80
C ILE A 174 4.26 -3.48 18.27
N PRO A 175 3.25 -4.29 18.62
CA PRO A 175 3.04 -5.63 18.04
C PRO A 175 2.83 -5.57 16.51
N LEU A 176 2.97 -6.72 15.83
CA LEU A 176 2.62 -6.86 14.41
C LEU A 176 1.09 -6.95 14.23
N PRO A 177 0.53 -6.46 13.10
CA PRO A 177 -0.91 -6.59 12.82
C PRO A 177 -1.30 -8.04 12.55
N ALA A 178 -2.60 -8.32 12.51
CA ALA A 178 -3.15 -9.64 12.20
C ALA A 178 -2.78 -10.11 10.79
N GLY A 179 -2.73 -9.20 9.81
CA GLY A 179 -2.48 -9.50 8.40
C GLY A 179 -2.28 -8.24 7.56
N VAL A 180 -1.90 -8.43 6.30
CA VAL A 180 -1.79 -7.36 5.30
C VAL A 180 -2.52 -7.76 4.02
N ALA A 181 -3.44 -6.93 3.54
CA ALA A 181 -4.30 -7.21 2.39
C ALA A 181 -4.14 -6.14 1.29
N MET A 182 -3.53 -6.53 0.17
CA MET A 182 -3.13 -5.60 -0.87
C MET A 182 -3.83 -5.87 -2.19
N THR A 183 -4.12 -4.78 -2.91
CA THR A 183 -4.68 -4.82 -4.26
C THR A 183 -3.71 -4.16 -5.22
N SER A 184 -3.18 -4.88 -6.19
CA SER A 184 -2.20 -4.36 -7.16
C SER A 184 -1.10 -3.51 -6.50
N PRO A 185 -0.44 -3.96 -5.41
CA PRO A 185 0.45 -3.09 -4.65
C PRO A 185 1.65 -2.62 -5.50
N TRP A 186 1.99 -1.34 -5.41
CA TRP A 186 3.22 -0.83 -6.01
C TRP A 186 4.37 -1.00 -5.02
N VAL A 187 5.36 -1.85 -5.31
CA VAL A 187 6.43 -2.21 -4.36
C VAL A 187 7.84 -1.97 -4.89
N ASP A 188 7.98 -1.50 -6.12
CA ASP A 188 9.20 -1.13 -6.83
C ASP A 188 9.03 0.26 -7.49
N ILE A 189 9.47 1.29 -6.78
CA ILE A 189 9.48 2.68 -7.27
C ILE A 189 10.37 2.82 -8.52
N THR A 190 11.36 1.94 -8.68
CA THR A 190 12.23 1.96 -9.85
C THR A 190 11.53 1.53 -11.13
N ARG A 191 10.36 0.87 -11.02
CA ARG A 191 9.60 0.31 -12.14
C ARG A 191 10.51 -0.47 -13.10
N GLY A 192 11.22 -1.45 -12.54
CA GLY A 192 12.32 -2.16 -13.18
C GLY A 192 11.92 -3.48 -13.84
N LEU A 193 10.88 -4.15 -13.35
CA LEU A 193 10.52 -5.50 -13.77
C LEU A 193 9.84 -5.53 -15.16
N PRO A 194 9.88 -6.67 -15.89
CA PRO A 194 9.46 -6.73 -17.29
C PRO A 194 7.99 -6.35 -17.58
N SER A 195 7.04 -6.77 -16.73
CA SER A 195 5.61 -6.46 -16.87
C SER A 195 5.29 -4.98 -17.00
N ILE A 196 6.11 -4.10 -16.41
CA ILE A 196 5.99 -2.65 -16.53
C ILE A 196 5.98 -2.17 -17.99
N GLU A 197 6.64 -2.89 -18.91
CA GLU A 197 6.65 -2.57 -20.35
C GLU A 197 5.80 -3.57 -21.15
N SER A 198 5.71 -4.84 -20.74
CA SER A 198 5.08 -5.89 -21.53
C SER A 198 3.58 -6.08 -21.27
N ALA A 199 3.06 -5.72 -20.09
CA ALA A 199 1.65 -5.93 -19.71
C ALA A 199 0.70 -4.80 -20.20
N THR A 200 1.14 -3.97 -21.13
CA THR A 200 0.37 -2.84 -21.70
C THR A 200 -0.96 -3.22 -22.35
N ARG A 201 -1.14 -4.49 -22.72
CA ARG A 201 -2.33 -4.94 -23.46
C ARG A 201 -3.63 -4.76 -22.67
N TYR A 202 -3.58 -4.97 -21.35
CA TYR A 202 -4.76 -4.96 -20.49
C TYR A 202 -4.74 -3.81 -19.49
N ASP A 203 -3.67 -3.03 -19.44
CA ASP A 203 -3.45 -2.00 -18.42
C ASP A 203 -3.55 -0.58 -19.01
N TYR A 204 -3.99 0.37 -18.20
CA TYR A 204 -4.06 1.80 -18.51
C TYR A 204 -2.88 2.59 -17.93
N LEU A 205 -2.08 1.99 -17.05
CA LEU A 205 -0.88 2.64 -16.54
C LEU A 205 0.06 2.99 -17.71
N PRO A 206 0.71 4.16 -17.69
CA PRO A 206 1.63 4.52 -18.74
C PRO A 206 3.01 3.90 -18.46
N THR A 207 3.61 3.27 -19.47
CA THR A 207 4.95 2.68 -19.34
C THR A 207 6.02 3.76 -19.10
N PRO A 208 7.14 3.42 -18.42
CA PRO A 208 8.30 4.30 -18.35
C PRO A 208 8.76 4.76 -19.74
N SER A 209 8.85 3.85 -20.72
CA SER A 209 9.22 4.21 -22.10
C SER A 209 8.29 5.26 -22.75
N ALA A 210 7.00 5.28 -22.39
CA ALA A 210 6.03 6.28 -22.84
C ALA A 210 6.08 7.60 -22.06
N THR A 211 6.51 7.58 -20.79
CA THR A 211 6.53 8.77 -19.90
C THR A 211 7.90 9.41 -19.75
N ASP A 212 8.99 8.72 -20.07
CA ASP A 212 10.35 9.20 -19.86
C ASP A 212 10.68 10.43 -20.71
N LYS A 213 9.97 10.61 -21.83
CA LYS A 213 10.07 11.78 -22.70
C LYS A 213 9.13 12.91 -22.32
N ARG A 214 8.23 12.71 -21.35
CA ARG A 214 7.33 13.76 -20.87
C ARG A 214 8.08 14.66 -19.89
N GLU A 215 8.03 15.95 -20.18
CA GLU A 215 8.43 17.01 -19.26
C GLU A 215 7.18 17.57 -18.59
N PHE A 216 7.23 17.73 -17.28
CA PHE A 216 6.17 18.42 -16.53
C PHE A 216 6.40 19.92 -16.64
N VAL A 217 5.32 20.69 -16.79
CA VAL A 217 5.41 22.15 -16.74
C VAL A 217 5.85 22.55 -15.33
N PRO A 218 6.93 23.34 -15.17
CA PRO A 218 7.33 23.83 -13.86
C PRO A 218 6.23 24.68 -13.21
N ASP A 219 5.99 24.44 -11.92
CA ASP A 219 5.17 25.25 -11.04
C ASP A 219 5.89 25.53 -9.71
N ASP A 220 5.18 26.11 -8.74
CA ASP A 220 5.69 26.48 -7.43
C ASP A 220 6.00 25.28 -6.51
N ILE A 221 5.57 24.07 -6.89
CA ILE A 221 5.73 22.83 -6.14
C ILE A 221 6.73 21.88 -6.84
N TRP A 222 6.71 21.82 -8.18
CA TRP A 222 7.52 20.89 -8.98
C TRP A 222 8.15 21.57 -10.21
N PRO A 223 9.44 21.33 -10.51
CA PRO A 223 10.39 20.55 -9.73
C PRO A 223 10.74 21.24 -8.40
N THR A 224 11.06 20.44 -7.39
CA THR A 224 11.51 20.96 -6.08
C THR A 224 12.82 21.76 -6.21
N ASN A 225 13.15 22.57 -5.20
CA ASN A 225 14.47 23.21 -5.07
C ASN A 225 15.12 22.83 -3.72
N PRO A 226 16.21 22.06 -3.70
CA PRO A 226 16.90 21.45 -4.86
C PRO A 226 16.01 20.42 -5.59
N LYS A 227 16.31 20.17 -6.87
CA LYS A 227 15.54 19.23 -7.70
C LYS A 227 15.66 17.81 -7.13
N ARG A 228 14.57 17.04 -7.23
CA ARG A 228 14.50 15.62 -6.86
C ARG A 228 14.30 14.75 -8.11
N ALA A 229 14.87 13.55 -8.11
CA ALA A 229 14.79 12.63 -9.26
C ALA A 229 13.44 11.92 -9.41
N ASP A 230 12.70 11.77 -8.30
CA ASP A 230 11.38 11.16 -8.24
C ASP A 230 10.45 12.04 -7.39
N LEU A 231 9.14 11.96 -7.54
CA LEU A 231 8.21 12.73 -6.70
C LEU A 231 8.30 12.27 -5.24
N TYR A 232 8.37 10.95 -5.03
CA TYR A 232 8.24 10.31 -3.73
C TYR A 232 9.54 10.33 -2.92
N CYS A 233 10.71 10.16 -3.52
CA CYS A 233 11.96 10.02 -2.76
C CYS A 233 13.20 10.59 -3.46
N GLU A 234 14.26 10.79 -2.70
CA GLU A 234 15.58 11.10 -3.27
C GLU A 234 16.13 9.92 -4.09
N ALA A 235 16.94 10.22 -5.11
CA ALA A 235 17.47 9.21 -6.03
C ALA A 235 18.26 8.09 -5.31
N SER A 236 19.01 8.47 -4.28
CA SER A 236 19.78 7.53 -3.46
C SER A 236 18.89 6.51 -2.76
N ALA A 237 17.64 6.89 -2.42
CA ALA A 237 16.69 6.05 -1.70
C ALA A 237 15.81 5.15 -2.59
N LEU A 238 15.88 5.26 -3.92
CA LEU A 238 15.01 4.52 -4.86
C LEU A 238 14.96 2.99 -4.66
N MET A 239 16.05 2.40 -4.17
CA MET A 239 16.13 0.96 -3.89
C MET A 239 16.15 0.64 -2.38
N HIS A 240 15.88 1.63 -1.51
CA HIS A 240 15.79 1.40 -0.08
C HIS A 240 14.56 0.51 0.22
N PRO A 241 14.64 -0.52 1.07
CA PRO A 241 13.52 -1.42 1.36
C PRO A 241 12.26 -0.78 1.97
N LEU A 242 12.34 0.46 2.47
CA LEU A 242 11.19 1.24 2.92
C LEU A 242 10.63 2.21 1.86
N VAL A 243 11.29 2.31 0.71
CA VAL A 243 10.86 3.09 -0.46
C VAL A 243 10.33 2.15 -1.54
N SER A 244 11.14 1.15 -1.90
CA SER A 244 10.78 0.04 -2.78
C SER A 244 10.82 -1.28 -1.99
N PRO A 245 9.73 -1.67 -1.33
CA PRO A 245 9.65 -2.88 -0.52
C PRO A 245 10.07 -4.17 -1.23
N LEU A 246 9.99 -4.23 -2.57
CA LEU A 246 10.53 -5.35 -3.35
C LEU A 246 12.03 -5.59 -3.11
N ALA A 247 12.80 -4.56 -2.74
CA ALA A 247 14.22 -4.69 -2.40
C ALA A 247 14.45 -5.47 -1.08
N ALA A 248 13.43 -5.58 -0.21
CA ALA A 248 13.53 -6.32 1.03
C ALA A 248 13.73 -7.82 0.77
N GLN A 249 14.84 -8.36 1.28
CA GLN A 249 15.20 -9.77 1.13
C GLN A 249 14.51 -10.66 2.17
N ASP A 250 14.10 -10.12 3.31
CA ASP A 250 13.57 -10.92 4.43
C ASP A 250 12.16 -10.46 4.84
N TRP A 251 11.19 -11.32 4.55
CA TRP A 251 9.79 -11.24 4.92
C TRP A 251 9.42 -12.29 5.98
N SER A 252 10.38 -13.07 6.49
CA SER A 252 10.12 -14.01 7.56
C SER A 252 9.49 -13.30 8.77
N GLN A 253 8.65 -14.04 9.51
CA GLN A 253 7.84 -13.53 10.62
C GLN A 253 6.75 -12.52 10.24
N SER A 254 6.55 -12.23 8.95
CA SER A 254 5.37 -11.48 8.51
C SER A 254 4.08 -12.17 8.95
N PRO A 255 3.03 -11.40 9.29
CA PRO A 255 1.69 -11.97 9.38
C PRO A 255 1.23 -12.43 7.98
N PRO A 256 0.10 -13.15 7.86
CA PRO A 256 -0.42 -13.55 6.56
C PRO A 256 -0.58 -12.36 5.60
N LEU A 257 -0.26 -12.59 4.33
CA LEU A 257 -0.33 -11.59 3.26
C LEU A 257 -1.39 -11.99 2.24
N PHE A 258 -2.18 -11.04 1.77
CA PHE A 258 -3.11 -11.20 0.67
C PHE A 258 -2.74 -10.29 -0.48
N PHE A 259 -2.78 -10.84 -1.70
CA PHE A 259 -2.57 -10.14 -2.95
C PHE A 259 -3.76 -10.37 -3.86
N SER A 260 -4.34 -9.30 -4.36
CA SER A 260 -5.28 -9.33 -5.47
C SER A 260 -4.75 -8.50 -6.62
N VAL A 261 -4.45 -9.14 -7.75
CA VAL A 261 -3.78 -8.52 -8.90
C VAL A 261 -4.49 -8.84 -10.21
N GLY A 262 -4.30 -8.00 -11.21
CA GLY A 262 -4.69 -8.26 -12.60
C GLY A 262 -3.56 -8.85 -13.45
N GLU A 263 -3.81 -9.00 -14.75
CA GLU A 263 -2.75 -9.16 -15.75
C GLU A 263 -2.21 -7.77 -16.13
N GLU A 264 -1.54 -7.16 -15.16
CA GLU A 264 -1.23 -5.72 -15.11
C GLU A 264 0.28 -5.44 -15.06
N MET A 265 0.66 -4.16 -15.15
CA MET A 265 2.05 -3.70 -15.16
C MET A 265 2.80 -3.95 -13.85
N LEU A 266 2.11 -4.03 -12.72
CA LEU A 266 2.71 -4.27 -11.40
C LEU A 266 2.74 -5.77 -11.04
N ARG A 267 2.24 -6.64 -11.92
CA ARG A 267 2.04 -8.06 -11.59
C ARG A 267 3.33 -8.80 -11.26
N ASP A 268 4.44 -8.50 -11.94
CA ASP A 268 5.70 -9.23 -11.67
C ASP A 268 6.27 -8.91 -10.29
N GLU A 269 6.21 -7.65 -9.86
CA GLU A 269 6.75 -7.25 -8.54
C GLU A 269 5.95 -7.89 -7.41
N ASP A 270 4.63 -7.97 -7.58
CA ASP A 270 3.72 -8.63 -6.65
C ASP A 270 3.97 -10.13 -6.59
N ALA A 271 4.10 -10.77 -7.75
CA ALA A 271 4.35 -12.21 -7.84
C ALA A 271 5.71 -12.59 -7.22
N VAL A 272 6.76 -11.80 -7.47
CA VAL A 272 8.08 -12.00 -6.86
C VAL A 272 8.00 -11.88 -5.34
N LEU A 273 7.39 -10.81 -4.82
CA LEU A 273 7.29 -10.60 -3.37
C LEU A 273 6.47 -11.72 -2.71
N ALA A 274 5.31 -12.05 -3.28
CA ALA A 274 4.43 -13.10 -2.78
C ALA A 274 5.14 -14.48 -2.73
N GLN A 275 5.83 -14.83 -3.82
CA GLN A 275 6.57 -16.09 -3.92
C GLN A 275 7.74 -16.14 -2.92
N ARG A 276 8.50 -15.04 -2.80
CA ARG A 276 9.60 -14.91 -1.82
C ARG A 276 9.10 -15.07 -0.39
N ALA A 277 8.04 -14.35 -0.02
CA ALA A 277 7.46 -14.43 1.32
C ALA A 277 6.96 -15.86 1.62
N ALA A 278 6.29 -16.50 0.66
CA ALA A 278 5.82 -17.88 0.81
C ALA A 278 6.96 -18.89 0.97
N ALA A 279 8.07 -18.72 0.23
CA ALA A 279 9.29 -19.51 0.36
C ALA A 279 9.94 -19.35 1.76
N GLN A 280 9.79 -18.18 2.37
CA GLN A 280 10.24 -17.85 3.74
C GLN A 280 9.25 -18.28 4.83
N GLY A 281 8.22 -19.03 4.47
CA GLY A 281 7.26 -19.63 5.42
C GLY A 281 6.06 -18.76 5.76
N VAL A 282 5.96 -17.55 5.21
CA VAL A 282 4.81 -16.65 5.35
C VAL A 282 3.58 -17.27 4.67
N LYS A 283 2.40 -17.07 5.25
CA LYS A 283 1.15 -17.53 4.64
C LYS A 283 0.70 -16.49 3.64
N VAL A 284 0.50 -16.89 2.40
CA VAL A 284 0.21 -15.97 1.30
C VAL A 284 -1.04 -16.43 0.56
N VAL A 285 -2.02 -15.55 0.49
CA VAL A 285 -3.25 -15.74 -0.28
C VAL A 285 -3.14 -14.91 -1.56
N TRP A 286 -3.14 -15.57 -2.71
CA TRP A 286 -2.94 -14.95 -4.02
C TRP A 286 -4.21 -15.06 -4.87
N ARG A 287 -4.67 -13.94 -5.43
CA ARG A 287 -5.80 -13.86 -6.36
C ARG A 287 -5.37 -13.09 -7.61
N GLU A 288 -5.30 -13.78 -8.72
CA GLU A 288 -4.92 -13.17 -10.00
C GLU A 288 -6.11 -13.22 -10.96
N PHE A 289 -6.51 -12.06 -11.47
CA PHE A 289 -7.67 -11.91 -12.34
C PHE A 289 -7.20 -11.74 -13.79
N GLU A 290 -7.53 -12.72 -14.62
CA GLU A 290 -7.16 -12.72 -16.04
C GLU A 290 -7.70 -11.49 -16.77
N ALA A 291 -6.88 -10.88 -17.63
CA ALA A 291 -7.20 -9.71 -18.45
C ALA A 291 -7.75 -8.49 -17.69
N MET A 292 -7.48 -8.37 -16.38
CA MET A 292 -7.86 -7.22 -15.58
C MET A 292 -6.72 -6.17 -15.48
N PRO A 293 -7.02 -4.87 -15.60
CA PRO A 293 -6.05 -3.78 -15.41
C PRO A 293 -5.67 -3.56 -13.93
N HIS A 294 -4.73 -2.65 -13.72
CA HIS A 294 -4.36 -2.13 -12.41
C HIS A 294 -5.55 -1.62 -11.58
N CYS A 295 -5.69 -2.10 -10.33
CA CYS A 295 -6.81 -1.76 -9.45
C CYS A 295 -8.20 -1.93 -10.10
N PHE A 296 -8.39 -2.93 -10.98
CA PHE A 296 -9.61 -3.08 -11.79
C PHE A 296 -10.92 -3.01 -10.99
N ALA A 297 -10.94 -3.54 -9.77
CA ALA A 297 -12.16 -3.63 -8.96
C ALA A 297 -12.68 -2.26 -8.50
N MET A 298 -11.82 -1.23 -8.54
CA MET A 298 -12.16 0.15 -8.21
C MET A 298 -12.51 0.98 -9.46
N LEU A 299 -12.06 0.54 -10.64
CA LEU A 299 -12.28 1.25 -11.90
C LEU A 299 -13.43 0.68 -12.72
N LEU A 300 -13.63 -0.63 -12.62
CA LEU A 300 -14.57 -1.41 -13.41
C LEU A 300 -15.60 -2.07 -12.48
N GLU A 301 -16.30 -1.27 -11.67
CA GLU A 301 -17.19 -1.78 -10.61
C GLU A 301 -18.31 -2.72 -11.12
N ASN A 302 -18.70 -2.58 -12.40
CA ASN A 302 -19.70 -3.42 -13.05
C ASN A 302 -19.12 -4.72 -13.65
N ASN A 303 -17.80 -4.90 -13.60
CA ASN A 303 -17.15 -6.12 -14.06
C ASN A 303 -17.47 -7.28 -13.10
N PRO A 304 -17.81 -8.48 -13.58
CA PRO A 304 -18.11 -9.64 -12.72
C PRO A 304 -17.00 -10.02 -11.74
N GLY A 305 -15.74 -9.70 -12.03
CA GLY A 305 -14.60 -9.94 -11.13
C GLY A 305 -14.54 -8.95 -9.95
N ALA A 306 -15.11 -7.75 -10.08
CA ALA A 306 -15.07 -6.74 -9.02
C ALA A 306 -15.75 -7.22 -7.71
N PRO A 307 -16.99 -7.76 -7.71
CA PRO A 307 -17.58 -8.29 -6.49
C PRO A 307 -16.82 -9.51 -5.95
N VAL A 308 -16.21 -10.33 -6.82
CA VAL A 308 -15.35 -11.45 -6.36
C VAL A 308 -14.14 -10.93 -5.61
N HIS A 309 -13.45 -9.91 -6.16
CA HIS A 309 -12.35 -9.24 -5.47
C HIS A 309 -12.79 -8.71 -4.11
N GLN A 310 -13.88 -7.95 -4.04
CA GLN A 310 -14.39 -7.34 -2.81
C GLN A 310 -14.69 -8.39 -1.72
N GLN A 311 -15.29 -9.51 -2.11
CA GLN A 311 -15.56 -10.64 -1.20
C GLN A 311 -14.28 -11.32 -0.72
N GLU A 312 -13.29 -11.50 -1.59
CA GLU A 312 -12.01 -12.15 -1.26
C GLU A 312 -11.20 -11.31 -0.27
N ILE A 313 -11.03 -10.02 -0.53
CA ILE A 313 -10.30 -9.13 0.38
C ILE A 313 -11.02 -8.97 1.73
N GLY A 314 -12.34 -8.79 1.72
CA GLY A 314 -13.14 -8.69 2.94
C GLY A 314 -13.10 -9.98 3.76
N SER A 315 -13.19 -11.13 3.10
CA SER A 315 -13.09 -12.44 3.76
C SER A 315 -11.71 -12.68 4.33
N PHE A 316 -10.64 -12.36 3.60
CA PHE A 316 -9.28 -12.43 4.12
C PHE A 316 -9.12 -11.59 5.39
N CYS A 317 -9.57 -10.32 5.38
CA CYS A 317 -9.48 -9.43 6.54
C CYS A 317 -10.20 -9.99 7.78
N ARG A 318 -11.36 -10.63 7.60
CA ARG A 318 -12.08 -11.29 8.69
C ARG A 318 -11.39 -12.58 9.14
N ASP A 319 -11.07 -13.44 8.19
CA ASP A 319 -10.56 -14.79 8.44
C ASP A 319 -9.15 -14.76 9.06
N VAL A 320 -8.32 -13.76 8.73
CA VAL A 320 -7.00 -13.60 9.35
C VAL A 320 -7.10 -13.20 10.82
N VAL A 321 -8.04 -12.31 11.16
CA VAL A 321 -8.33 -11.90 12.56
C VAL A 321 -8.93 -13.06 13.37
N GLU A 322 -9.63 -13.97 12.72
CA GLU A 322 -10.17 -15.19 13.31
C GLU A 322 -9.16 -16.36 13.35
N GLY A 323 -7.93 -16.16 12.86
CA GLY A 323 -6.88 -17.17 12.85
C GLY A 323 -7.13 -18.34 11.87
N LYS A 324 -7.97 -18.13 10.85
CA LYS A 324 -8.35 -19.15 9.86
C LYS A 324 -7.35 -19.30 8.70
N ILE A 325 -6.46 -18.33 8.50
CA ILE A 325 -5.43 -18.40 7.45
C ILE A 325 -4.25 -19.24 7.94
N THR A 326 -4.29 -20.54 7.70
CA THR A 326 -3.29 -21.51 8.19
C THR A 326 -2.27 -21.92 7.12
N GLU A 327 -2.61 -21.77 5.85
CA GLU A 327 -1.78 -22.16 4.70
C GLU A 327 -1.80 -21.10 3.58
N SER A 328 -0.82 -21.19 2.69
CA SER A 328 -0.81 -20.37 1.47
C SER A 328 -1.79 -20.93 0.45
N ASN A 329 -2.49 -20.05 -0.27
CA ASN A 329 -3.49 -20.45 -1.26
C ASN A 329 -3.48 -19.49 -2.45
N GLY A 330 -3.23 -20.01 -3.65
CA GLY A 330 -3.16 -19.22 -4.89
C GLY A 330 -4.23 -19.63 -5.88
N VAL A 331 -4.92 -18.65 -6.46
CA VAL A 331 -5.97 -18.88 -7.44
C VAL A 331 -5.86 -17.86 -8.58
N LEU A 332 -5.87 -18.35 -9.81
CA LEU A 332 -6.14 -17.58 -11.01
C LEU A 332 -7.63 -17.66 -11.35
N ILE A 333 -8.24 -16.51 -11.62
CA ILE A 333 -9.66 -16.33 -11.88
C ILE A 333 -9.83 -15.91 -13.35
N GLU A 334 -10.44 -16.78 -14.15
CA GLU A 334 -10.62 -16.56 -15.58
C GLU A 334 -11.57 -15.39 -15.87
N ALA A 335 -11.27 -14.63 -16.91
CA ALA A 335 -12.06 -13.49 -17.33
C ALA A 335 -13.46 -13.95 -17.78
N LYS A 336 -14.50 -13.20 -17.41
CA LYS A 336 -15.93 -13.45 -17.72
C LYS A 336 -16.52 -14.70 -17.04
N THR A 337 -15.88 -15.85 -17.13
CA THR A 337 -16.39 -17.13 -16.58
C THR A 337 -16.21 -17.22 -15.07
N LEU A 338 -15.23 -16.50 -14.51
CA LEU A 338 -14.82 -16.55 -13.11
C LEU A 338 -14.39 -17.95 -12.66
N LYS A 339 -14.03 -18.81 -13.62
CA LYS A 339 -13.54 -20.15 -13.32
C LYS A 339 -12.20 -20.03 -12.59
N ARG A 340 -12.09 -20.75 -11.48
CA ARG A 340 -10.90 -20.78 -10.63
C ARG A 340 -9.94 -21.87 -11.08
N ARG A 341 -8.65 -21.53 -11.13
CA ARG A 341 -7.54 -22.47 -11.33
C ARG A 341 -6.53 -22.27 -10.21
N ASP A 342 -6.21 -23.33 -9.50
CA ASP A 342 -5.22 -23.27 -8.43
C ASP A 342 -3.83 -22.99 -9.02
N VAL A 343 -3.05 -22.19 -8.31
CA VAL A 343 -1.64 -21.93 -8.60
C VAL A 343 -0.82 -22.10 -7.32
N ASP A 344 0.32 -22.77 -7.43
CA ASP A 344 1.25 -22.88 -6.31
C ASP A 344 1.91 -21.53 -6.04
N VAL A 345 1.61 -20.95 -4.88
CA VAL A 345 2.15 -19.65 -4.47
C VAL A 345 3.67 -19.69 -4.31
N ARG A 346 4.25 -20.84 -3.97
CA ARG A 346 5.70 -20.96 -3.70
C ARG A 346 6.57 -21.07 -4.94
N SER A 347 6.00 -21.47 -6.08
CA SER A 347 6.79 -21.76 -7.28
C SER A 347 6.09 -21.46 -8.61
N GLY A 348 4.79 -21.20 -8.59
CA GLY A 348 3.95 -21.06 -9.78
C GLY A 348 3.52 -19.63 -10.08
N LEU A 349 3.94 -18.63 -9.29
CA LEU A 349 3.58 -17.24 -9.55
C LEU A 349 4.49 -16.61 -10.61
N THR A 350 5.80 -16.84 -10.54
CA THR A 350 6.74 -16.24 -11.50
C THR A 350 8.01 -17.08 -11.65
N GLU A 351 8.62 -16.99 -12.83
CA GLU A 351 9.94 -17.57 -13.12
C GLU A 351 11.09 -16.60 -12.83
N ILE A 352 10.79 -15.32 -12.56
CA ILE A 352 11.78 -14.31 -12.20
C ILE A 352 12.40 -14.67 -10.86
N LYS A 353 13.72 -14.84 -10.82
CA LYS A 353 14.44 -15.19 -9.60
C LYS A 353 14.86 -13.95 -8.82
N ASP A 354 15.01 -14.10 -7.51
CA ASP A 354 15.43 -13.02 -6.61
C ASP A 354 16.76 -12.39 -7.02
N GLU A 355 17.70 -13.16 -7.60
CA GLU A 355 18.98 -12.62 -8.07
C GLU A 355 18.83 -11.72 -9.31
N GLU A 356 17.77 -11.90 -10.10
CA GLU A 356 17.49 -11.09 -11.29
C GLU A 356 16.80 -9.77 -10.93
N VAL A 357 15.99 -9.78 -9.87
CA VAL A 357 15.22 -8.62 -9.38
C VAL A 357 16.11 -7.42 -9.11
N GLU A 358 17.23 -7.61 -8.43
CA GLU A 358 18.17 -6.52 -8.13
C GLU A 358 18.72 -5.90 -9.43
N GLY A 359 19.00 -6.72 -10.44
CA GLY A 359 19.45 -6.26 -11.76
C GLY A 359 18.40 -5.44 -12.50
N TYR A 360 17.13 -5.83 -12.43
CA TYR A 360 16.02 -5.06 -12.98
C TYR A 360 15.85 -3.72 -12.27
N MET A 361 15.86 -3.72 -10.93
CA MET A 361 15.70 -2.50 -10.14
C MET A 361 16.86 -1.52 -10.34
N LYS A 362 18.11 -2.01 -10.44
CA LYS A 362 19.28 -1.18 -10.76
C LYS A 362 19.11 -0.45 -12.10
N LYS A 363 18.65 -1.16 -13.14
CA LYS A 363 18.37 -0.55 -14.46
C LYS A 363 17.26 0.50 -14.38
N GLY A 364 16.21 0.23 -13.60
CA GLY A 364 15.12 1.18 -13.34
C GLY A 364 15.64 2.46 -12.64
N LYS A 365 16.46 2.31 -11.60
CA LYS A 365 17.11 3.41 -10.89
C LYS A 365 18.00 4.24 -11.81
N GLU A 366 18.88 3.59 -12.59
CA GLU A 366 19.76 4.26 -13.55
C GLU A 366 18.97 5.05 -14.61
N ARG A 367 17.81 4.54 -15.04
CA ARG A 367 16.90 5.23 -15.97
C ARG A 367 16.37 6.52 -15.35
N ILE A 368 15.89 6.47 -14.11
CA ILE A 368 15.39 7.64 -13.36
C ILE A 368 16.51 8.67 -13.16
N GLU A 369 17.68 8.24 -12.68
CA GLU A 369 18.83 9.13 -12.46
C GLU A 369 19.36 9.77 -13.75
N ARG A 370 19.32 9.05 -14.87
CA ARG A 370 19.69 9.59 -16.18
C ARG A 370 18.68 10.61 -16.67
N LYS A 371 17.38 10.39 -16.45
CA LYS A 371 16.32 11.38 -16.76
C LYS A 371 16.54 12.66 -15.95
N PHE A 372 16.81 12.51 -14.65
CA PHE A 372 17.11 13.63 -13.75
C PHE A 372 18.31 14.46 -14.23
N ARG A 373 19.45 13.81 -14.51
CA ARG A 373 20.69 14.46 -14.98
C ARG A 373 20.57 15.16 -16.33
N ARG A 374 19.68 14.70 -17.24
CA ARG A 374 19.43 15.40 -18.52
C ARG A 374 18.95 16.83 -18.31
N GLY A 375 18.21 17.08 -17.24
CA GLY A 375 17.73 18.42 -16.85
C GLY A 375 18.74 19.27 -16.08
N GLU A 376 19.98 18.81 -15.92
CA GLU A 376 21.07 19.49 -15.20
C GLU A 376 22.20 19.96 -16.13
N ASN A 377 22.10 19.76 -17.45
CA ASN A 377 23.17 20.15 -18.38
C ASN A 377 23.24 21.70 -18.49
N PRO A 378 24.35 22.35 -18.11
CA PRO A 378 24.47 23.82 -18.14
C PRO A 378 24.39 24.41 -19.55
N GLU A 379 24.67 23.63 -20.59
CA GLU A 379 24.66 24.09 -21.98
C GLU A 379 23.26 24.43 -22.52
N THR A 380 22.19 23.99 -21.85
CA THR A 380 20.81 24.36 -22.20
C THR A 380 20.36 25.71 -21.64
N GLU A 381 21.16 26.39 -20.81
CA GLU A 381 20.89 27.76 -20.33
C GLU A 381 21.55 28.87 -21.17
N ALA A 382 22.28 28.54 -22.23
CA ALA A 382 23.03 29.53 -23.02
C ALA A 382 22.72 29.45 -24.53
N LYS A 383 21.54 29.92 -24.93
CA LYS A 383 21.41 30.64 -26.21
C LYS A 383 20.60 31.92 -26.01
N PRO A 384 21.25 33.10 -26.01
CA PRO A 384 20.51 34.35 -26.06
C PRO A 384 19.69 34.36 -27.34
N MET A 385 18.40 34.67 -27.22
CA MET A 385 17.54 34.93 -28.37
C MET A 385 18.14 36.11 -29.15
N LEU A 386 18.56 35.85 -30.38
CA LEU A 386 18.66 36.84 -31.45
C LEU A 386 17.48 36.65 -32.38
#